data_AF-A0A348ZTT9-F1
#
_entry.id   AF-A0A348ZTT9-F1
#
_cell.length_a   1.000
_cell.length_b   1.000
_cell.length_c   1.000
_cell.angle_alpha   90.00
_cell.angle_beta   90.00
_cell.angle_gamma   90.00
#
_symmetry.space_group_name_H-M   'P 1'
#
loop_
_entity.id
_entity.type
_entity.pdbx_description
1 polymer ?
#
loop_
_entity_poly.entity_id
_entity_poly.type
_entity_poly.pdbx_seq_one_letter_code
_entity_poly.pdbx_strand_id
1 'polypeptide(L)'
;YIPERKILIGTEATGCMDRTGAFIPEFLVDYDEYVASLRRLAALPSEVLCQGHHFVYVGRDEVQVFFDRSIKAAEDFRGRVMELLDEHAGSVEQVVQHIKGEQYDKNPHVKQPEQAYLLNLRARVTHLAGKWKK
;
A
#
# COMPACT_ATOMS: atom_id res chain seq x y z
N TYR A 1 -14.40 7.48 10.54
CA TYR A 1 -15.68 6.92 10.07
C TYR A 1 -16.80 7.79 10.61
N ILE A 2 -17.73 8.21 9.75
CA ILE A 2 -18.91 9.02 10.09
C ILE A 2 -20.12 8.10 9.94
N PRO A 3 -20.62 7.48 11.03
CA PRO A 3 -21.60 6.40 10.96
C PRO A 3 -22.92 6.79 10.30
N GLU A 4 -23.43 7.98 10.62
CA GLU A 4 -24.73 8.48 10.15
C GLU A 4 -24.77 8.68 8.64
N ARG A 5 -23.60 8.82 8.02
CA ARG A 5 -23.42 8.99 6.58
C ARG A 5 -22.72 7.81 5.92
N LYS A 6 -22.29 6.82 6.70
CA LYS A 6 -21.47 5.68 6.25
C LYS A 6 -20.24 6.10 5.43
N ILE A 7 -19.59 7.21 5.84
CA ILE A 7 -18.40 7.74 5.18
C ILE A 7 -17.15 7.36 5.97
N LEU A 8 -16.23 6.65 5.32
CA LEU A 8 -14.89 6.44 5.84
C LEU A 8 -13.92 7.41 5.18
N ILE A 9 -13.33 8.30 5.99
CA ILE A 9 -12.14 9.06 5.60
C ILE A 9 -10.95 8.20 6.01
N GLY A 10 -10.41 7.46 5.05
CA GLY A 10 -9.37 6.44 5.27
C GLY A 10 -7.95 6.95 5.10
N THR A 11 -7.79 8.10 4.46
CA THR A 11 -6.49 8.70 4.09
C THR A 11 -5.57 7.64 3.47
N GLU A 12 -4.36 7.45 3.98
CA GLU A 12 -3.39 6.45 3.54
C GLU A 12 -3.51 5.14 4.33
N ALA A 13 -4.27 5.11 5.44
CA ALA A 13 -4.47 3.91 6.24
C ALA A 13 -5.20 2.79 5.47
N THR A 14 -5.88 3.14 4.38
CA THR A 14 -6.54 2.21 3.48
C THR A 14 -5.70 1.80 2.27
N GLY A 15 -4.46 2.32 2.16
CA GLY A 15 -3.75 2.37 0.88
C GLY A 15 -4.39 3.37 -0.08
N CYS A 16 -3.76 3.57 -1.24
CA CYS A 16 -4.31 4.43 -2.29
C CYS A 16 -4.21 3.77 -3.66
N MET A 17 -5.27 3.88 -4.46
CA MET A 17 -5.16 3.71 -5.89
C MET A 17 -4.63 5.00 -6.51
N ASP A 18 -3.53 4.91 -7.24
CA ASP A 18 -2.99 6.05 -7.97
C ASP A 18 -3.77 6.29 -9.29
N ARG A 19 -3.36 7.31 -10.04
CA ARG A 19 -4.01 7.67 -11.31
C ARG A 19 -3.76 6.66 -12.43
N THR A 20 -2.85 5.70 -12.25
CA THR A 20 -2.57 4.60 -13.18
C THR A 20 -3.45 3.38 -12.93
N GLY A 21 -4.18 3.37 -11.80
CA GLY A 21 -4.98 2.25 -11.35
C GLY A 21 -4.20 1.25 -10.49
N ALA A 22 -2.93 1.53 -10.20
CA ALA A 22 -2.10 0.73 -9.31
C ALA A 22 -2.45 1.04 -7.85
N PHE A 23 -2.55 0.00 -7.02
CA PHE A 23 -2.76 0.14 -5.59
C PHE A 23 -1.41 0.19 -4.87
N ILE A 24 -1.21 1.24 -4.08
CA ILE A 24 0.01 1.48 -3.33
C ILE A 24 -0.30 1.18 -1.85
N PRO A 25 0.35 0.17 -1.24
CA PRO A 25 0.25 -0.07 0.19
C PRO A 25 1.11 0.94 0.97
N GLU A 26 0.51 1.70 1.87
CA GLU A 26 1.14 2.87 2.52
C GLU A 26 1.64 2.61 3.95
N PHE A 27 1.90 1.36 4.32
CA PHE A 27 2.46 1.07 5.65
C PHE A 27 3.87 1.64 5.76
N LEU A 28 4.18 2.38 6.82
CA LEU A 28 5.55 2.88 7.07
C LEU A 28 6.18 2.31 8.34
N VAL A 29 5.36 1.73 9.22
CA VAL A 29 5.78 1.29 10.57
C VAL A 29 5.70 -0.23 10.70
N ASP A 30 4.51 -0.81 10.54
CA ASP A 30 4.30 -2.25 10.64
C ASP A 30 3.31 -2.76 9.59
N TYR A 31 3.73 -3.81 8.87
CA TYR A 31 2.93 -4.45 7.83
C TYR A 31 1.73 -5.23 8.38
N ASP A 32 1.92 -5.99 9.45
CA ASP A 32 0.87 -6.86 10.00
C ASP A 32 -0.23 -6.01 10.66
N GLU A 33 0.16 -4.97 11.41
CA GLU A 33 -0.80 -4.00 11.97
C GLU A 33 -1.56 -3.26 10.86
N TYR A 34 -0.88 -2.91 9.77
CA TYR A 34 -1.51 -2.28 8.61
C TYR A 34 -2.56 -3.19 7.96
N VAL A 35 -2.21 -4.44 7.65
CA VAL A 35 -3.16 -5.40 7.05
C VAL A 35 -4.30 -5.72 8.01
N ALA A 36 -4.03 -5.86 9.31
CA ALA A 36 -5.06 -6.02 10.32
C ALA A 36 -6.00 -4.80 10.38
N SER A 37 -5.46 -3.58 10.24
CA SER A 37 -6.24 -2.35 10.14
C SER A 37 -7.10 -2.32 8.89
N LEU A 38 -6.56 -2.67 7.72
CA LEU A 38 -7.32 -2.79 6.47
C LEU A 38 -8.53 -3.70 6.62
N ARG A 39 -8.33 -4.90 7.20
CA ARG A 39 -9.42 -5.86 7.42
C ARG A 39 -10.48 -5.33 8.40
N ARG A 40 -10.08 -4.62 9.46
CA ARG A 40 -11.03 -3.98 10.40
C ARG A 40 -11.82 -2.85 9.73
N LEU A 41 -11.16 -2.04 8.89
CA LEU A 41 -11.80 -0.95 8.16
C LEU A 41 -12.77 -1.46 7.09
N ALA A 42 -12.39 -2.53 6.38
CA ALA A 42 -13.25 -3.21 5.39
C ALA A 42 -14.55 -3.76 6.00
N ALA A 43 -14.52 -4.16 7.28
CA ALA A 43 -15.69 -4.67 7.98
C ALA A 43 -16.70 -3.57 8.36
N LEU A 44 -16.36 -2.29 8.25
CA LEU A 44 -17.30 -1.19 8.49
C LEU A 44 -18.34 -1.17 7.35
N PRO A 45 -19.63 -0.85 7.65
CA PRO A 45 -20.67 -0.76 6.63
C PRO A 45 -20.58 0.56 5.85
N SER A 46 -19.39 0.91 5.38
CA SER A 46 -19.11 2.17 4.67
C SER A 46 -19.63 2.08 3.24
N GLU A 47 -20.29 3.16 2.80
CA GLU A 47 -20.79 3.31 1.43
C GLU A 47 -20.02 4.38 0.66
N VAL A 48 -19.22 5.18 1.36
CA VAL A 48 -18.30 6.14 0.75
C VAL A 48 -16.94 5.98 1.40
N LEU A 49 -15.89 5.84 0.58
CA LEU A 49 -14.51 5.83 1.02
C LEU A 49 -13.75 6.99 0.37
N CYS A 50 -13.20 7.87 1.22
CA CYS A 50 -12.24 8.88 0.82
C CYS A 50 -10.83 8.38 1.15
N GLN A 51 -10.10 7.92 0.12
CA GLN A 51 -8.66 7.69 0.24
C GLN A 51 -7.92 9.04 0.33
N GLY A 52 -6.61 9.01 0.61
CA GLY A 52 -5.82 10.23 0.80
C GLY A 52 -5.73 11.13 -0.43
N HIS A 53 -5.83 10.54 -1.63
CA HIS A 53 -5.49 11.22 -2.88
C HIS A 53 -6.48 10.89 -4.01
N HIS A 54 -6.74 11.84 -4.91
CA HIS A 54 -7.39 11.67 -6.23
C HIS A 54 -8.86 11.22 -6.30
N PHE A 55 -9.26 10.17 -5.59
CA PHE A 55 -10.52 9.47 -5.80
C PHE A 55 -11.36 9.37 -4.53
N VAL A 56 -12.68 9.33 -4.73
CA VAL A 56 -13.67 8.95 -3.73
C VAL A 56 -14.46 7.80 -4.31
N TYR A 57 -14.56 6.70 -3.56
CA TYR A 57 -15.35 5.53 -3.95
C TYR A 57 -16.73 5.64 -3.34
N VAL A 58 -17.76 5.38 -4.15
CA VAL A 58 -19.16 5.55 -3.77
C VAL A 58 -19.92 4.27 -4.14
N GLY A 59 -20.68 3.75 -3.17
CA GLY A 59 -21.35 2.46 -3.25
C GLY A 59 -20.62 1.41 -2.41
N ARG A 60 -21.39 0.58 -1.69
CA ARG A 60 -20.85 -0.45 -0.80
C ARG A 60 -19.96 -1.45 -1.54
N ASP A 61 -20.38 -1.87 -2.73
CA ASP A 61 -19.64 -2.86 -3.53
C ASP A 61 -18.30 -2.28 -4.02
N GLU A 62 -18.29 -1.01 -4.45
CA GLU A 62 -17.06 -0.30 -4.85
C GLU A 62 -16.08 -0.16 -3.68
N VAL A 63 -16.59 0.18 -2.48
CA VAL A 63 -15.77 0.23 -1.25
C VAL A 63 -15.21 -1.15 -0.91
N GLN A 64 -15.99 -2.23 -1.04
CA GLN A 64 -15.51 -3.59 -0.78
C GLN A 64 -14.42 -4.00 -1.79
N VAL A 65 -14.66 -3.79 -3.08
CA VAL A 65 -13.67 -4.07 -4.15
C VAL A 65 -12.38 -3.29 -3.91
N PHE A 66 -12.47 -2.04 -3.45
CA PHE A 66 -11.29 -1.26 -3.08
C PHE A 66 -10.49 -1.96 -1.98
N PHE A 67 -11.13 -2.40 -0.88
CA PHE A 67 -10.42 -3.03 0.22
C PHE A 67 -9.79 -4.37 -0.19
N ASP A 68 -10.50 -5.18 -0.99
CA ASP A 68 -9.97 -6.45 -1.50
C ASP A 68 -8.71 -6.22 -2.33
N ARG A 69 -8.73 -5.20 -3.22
CA ARG A 69 -7.58 -4.83 -4.04
C ARG A 69 -6.43 -4.25 -3.21
N SER A 70 -6.72 -3.44 -2.20
CA SER A 70 -5.71 -2.86 -1.32
C SER A 70 -4.99 -3.91 -0.47
N ILE A 71 -5.75 -4.84 0.12
CA ILE A 71 -5.20 -5.97 0.87
C ILE A 71 -4.34 -6.84 -0.05
N LYS A 72 -4.85 -7.18 -1.24
CA LYS A 72 -4.09 -7.95 -2.23
C LYS A 72 -2.80 -7.23 -2.63
N ALA A 73 -2.83 -5.92 -2.87
CA ALA A 73 -1.63 -5.16 -3.23
C ALA A 73 -0.59 -5.15 -2.10
N ALA A 74 -1.02 -5.10 -0.83
CA ALA A 74 -0.13 -5.23 0.31
C ALA A 74 0.51 -6.63 0.39
N GLU A 75 -0.28 -7.68 0.19
CA GLU A 75 0.19 -9.07 0.15
C GLU A 75 1.16 -9.32 -1.00
N ASP A 76 0.83 -8.87 -2.22
CA ASP A 76 1.67 -8.97 -3.41
C ASP A 76 2.99 -8.20 -3.21
N PHE A 77 2.94 -6.98 -2.66
CA PHE A 77 4.14 -6.20 -2.35
C PHE A 77 5.04 -6.91 -1.34
N ARG A 78 4.46 -7.47 -0.26
CA ARG A 78 5.23 -8.26 0.71
C ARG A 78 5.87 -9.47 0.03
N GLY A 79 5.11 -10.21 -0.77
CA GLY A 79 5.63 -11.37 -1.52
C GLY A 79 6.83 -10.99 -2.38
N ARG A 80 6.69 -9.92 -3.18
CA ARG A 80 7.76 -9.43 -4.06
C ARG A 80 9.01 -9.01 -3.28
N VAL A 81 8.84 -8.36 -2.14
CA VAL A 81 9.97 -7.99 -1.27
C VAL A 81 10.68 -9.22 -0.72
N MET A 82 9.96 -10.26 -0.28
CA MET A 82 10.58 -11.49 0.24
C MET A 82 11.38 -12.23 -0.83
N GLU A 83 10.82 -12.36 -2.05
CA GLU A 83 11.53 -12.93 -3.21
C GLU A 83 12.82 -12.17 -3.50
N LEU A 84 12.77 -10.84 -3.55
CA LEU A 84 13.94 -10.01 -3.81
C LEU A 84 14.97 -10.07 -2.69
N LEU A 85 14.53 -10.24 -1.43
CA LEU A 85 15.45 -10.45 -0.32
C LEU A 85 16.16 -11.80 -0.45
N ASP A 86 15.48 -12.85 -0.91
CA ASP A 86 16.11 -14.13 -1.26
C ASP A 86 17.14 -13.97 -2.38
N GLU A 87 16.76 -13.31 -3.49
CA GLU A 87 17.64 -13.07 -4.64
C GLU A 87 18.87 -12.21 -4.31
N HIS A 88 18.72 -11.24 -3.40
CA HIS A 88 19.76 -10.27 -3.04
C HIS A 88 20.38 -10.54 -1.66
N ALA A 89 20.28 -11.78 -1.16
CA ALA A 89 20.88 -12.22 0.11
C ALA A 89 20.57 -11.30 1.31
N GLY A 90 19.38 -10.69 1.33
CA GLY A 90 18.90 -9.81 2.39
C GLY A 90 19.26 -8.35 2.25
N SER A 91 19.84 -7.94 1.12
CA SER A 91 20.25 -6.56 0.89
C SER A 91 19.06 -5.64 0.66
N VAL A 92 18.70 -4.86 1.68
CA VAL A 92 17.62 -3.85 1.61
C VAL A 92 17.86 -2.86 0.48
N GLU A 93 19.09 -2.36 0.31
CA GLU A 93 19.39 -1.36 -0.73
C GLU A 93 19.18 -1.93 -2.14
N GLN A 94 19.60 -3.17 -2.40
CA GLN A 94 19.39 -3.81 -3.70
C GLN A 94 17.90 -4.03 -3.98
N VAL A 95 17.14 -4.49 -2.99
CA VAL A 95 15.68 -4.66 -3.11
C VAL A 95 14.99 -3.31 -3.38
N VAL A 96 15.37 -2.25 -2.68
CA VAL A 96 14.83 -0.89 -2.88
C VAL A 96 15.10 -0.41 -4.31
N GLN A 97 16.33 -0.57 -4.81
CA GLN A 97 16.66 -0.17 -6.19
C GLN A 97 15.92 -1.02 -7.22
N HIS A 98 15.75 -2.32 -6.97
CA HIS A 98 14.98 -3.20 -7.86
C HIS A 98 13.52 -2.75 -7.95
N ILE A 99 12.84 -2.56 -6.82
CA ILE A 99 11.43 -2.14 -6.78
C ILE A 99 11.26 -0.72 -7.36
N LYS A 100 12.22 0.19 -7.14
CA LYS A 100 12.25 1.50 -7.81
C LYS A 100 12.25 1.33 -9.33
N GLY A 101 13.09 0.44 -9.85
CA GLY A 101 13.14 0.12 -11.28
C GLY A 101 11.85 -0.46 -11.82
N GLU A 102 11.12 -1.23 -11.02
CA GLU A 102 9.81 -1.80 -11.37
C GLU A 102 8.68 -0.78 -11.33
N GLN A 103 8.61 0.05 -10.29
CA GLN A 103 7.43 0.86 -9.98
C GLN A 103 7.60 2.36 -10.31
N TYR A 104 8.78 2.92 -10.05
CA TYR A 104 9.01 4.37 -10.15
C TYR A 104 9.61 4.77 -11.50
N ASP A 105 10.62 4.03 -11.97
CA ASP A 105 11.34 4.37 -13.20
C ASP A 105 10.51 4.09 -14.45
N LYS A 106 9.71 3.01 -14.41
CA LYS A 106 8.78 2.64 -15.48
C LYS A 106 7.50 3.48 -15.50
N ASN A 107 7.21 4.27 -14.46
CA ASN A 107 6.00 5.08 -14.39
C ASN A 107 6.19 6.40 -15.16
N PRO A 108 5.46 6.62 -16.27
CA PRO A 108 5.58 7.81 -17.10
C PRO A 108 4.73 8.99 -16.62
N HIS A 109 3.93 8.80 -15.57
CA HIS A 109 2.99 9.80 -15.08
C HIS A 109 3.64 10.75 -14.06
N VAL A 110 2.85 11.71 -13.54
CA VAL A 110 3.30 12.60 -12.47
C VAL A 110 3.61 11.78 -11.23
N LYS A 111 4.85 11.91 -10.75
CA LYS A 111 5.37 11.20 -9.58
C LYS A 111 5.63 12.17 -8.45
N GLN A 112 5.52 11.68 -7.22
CA GLN A 112 6.12 12.36 -6.08
C GLN A 112 7.64 12.49 -6.28
N PRO A 113 8.31 13.46 -5.62
CA PRO A 113 9.77 13.56 -5.68
C PRO A 113 10.44 12.23 -5.32
N GLU A 114 11.46 11.85 -6.08
CA GLU A 114 12.13 10.55 -5.95
C GLU A 114 12.65 10.29 -4.54
N GLN A 115 13.19 11.33 -3.90
CA GLN A 115 13.69 11.23 -2.53
C GLN A 115 12.60 10.84 -1.53
N ALA A 116 11.39 11.39 -1.69
CA ALA A 116 10.24 11.05 -0.82
C ALA A 116 9.76 9.62 -1.08
N TYR A 117 9.69 9.21 -2.36
CA TYR A 117 9.38 7.83 -2.72
C TYR A 117 10.37 6.82 -2.11
N LEU A 118 11.67 7.10 -2.23
CA LEU A 118 12.73 6.22 -1.72
C LEU A 118 12.75 6.16 -0.20
N LEU A 119 12.41 7.25 0.49
CA LEU A 119 12.27 7.24 1.95
C LEU A 119 11.18 6.24 2.38
N ASN A 120 9.99 6.34 1.78
CA ASN A 120 8.86 5.46 2.11
C ASN A 120 9.09 4.01 1.68
N LEU A 121 9.65 3.80 0.48
CA LEU A 121 9.99 2.47 0.00
C LEU A 121 11.03 1.79 0.90
N ARG A 122 12.09 2.51 1.31
CA ARG A 122 13.10 1.97 2.22
C ARG A 122 12.50 1.61 3.57
N ALA A 123 11.60 2.42 4.13
CA ALA A 123 10.93 2.11 5.39
C ALA A 123 10.16 0.78 5.30
N ARG A 124 9.35 0.61 4.23
CA ARG A 124 8.60 -0.63 3.96
C ARG A 124 9.50 -1.84 3.82
N VAL A 125 10.53 -1.75 2.99
CA VAL A 125 11.45 -2.87 2.74
C VAL A 125 12.24 -3.21 4.01
N THR A 126 12.73 -2.22 4.75
CA THR A 126 13.47 -2.43 6.01
C THR A 126 12.61 -3.17 7.03
N HIS A 127 11.35 -2.76 7.19
CA HIS A 127 10.41 -3.43 8.08
C HIS A 127 10.25 -4.92 7.71
N LEU A 128 10.02 -5.21 6.42
CA LEU A 128 9.85 -6.59 5.94
C LEU A 128 11.14 -7.42 6.04
N ALA A 129 12.31 -6.82 5.77
CA ALA A 129 13.60 -7.48 5.91
C ALA A 129 13.86 -7.95 7.35
N GLY A 130 13.37 -7.22 8.36
CA GLY A 130 13.41 -7.64 9.77
C GLY A 130 12.59 -8.93 10.06
N LYS A 131 11.75 -9.36 9.13
CA LYS A 131 10.89 -10.55 9.19
C LYS A 131 11.29 -11.66 8.20
N TRP A 132 12.32 -11.46 7.37
CA TRP A 132 12.68 -12.36 6.25
C TRP A 132 13.29 -13.72 6.65
N LYS A 133 13.95 -13.81 7.82
CA LYS A 133 14.61 -15.03 8.33
C LYS A 133 14.12 -15.50 9.69
N LYS A 134 12.95 -15.03 10.11
CA LYS A 134 12.25 -15.50 11.32
C LYS A 134 11.11 -16.42 10.89
#